data_AF-A0A7L0GY71-F1
#
_entry.id   AF-A0A7L0GY71-F1
#
_cell.length_a   1.000
_cell.length_b   1.000
_cell.length_c   1.000
_cell.angle_alpha   90.00
_cell.angle_beta   90.00
_cell.angle_gamma   90.00
#
_symmetry.space_group_name_H-M   'P 1'
#
loop_
_entity.id
_entity.type
_entity.pdbx_description
1 polymer ?
#
loop_
_entity_poly.entity_id
_entity_poly.type
_entity_poly.pdbx_seq_one_letter_code
_entity_poly.pdbx_strand_id
1 'polypeptide(L)'
;WQTLVGGLLLHVSWKLGWVEINLCSRSEILSWLPASVLFVAIIYAGSRALSRLPIPVFLTVHNAAEVITCGFQKFVQKESTNPRSFFFLHSVLFLLVAAVCLPLCDTQFDPNGYLWALIHLICVGAYKVFHKLWKPSSLSDLDQQYINYVFSILLCPSGDLFSALDFPFLYFYRFHGSCCASGLLGFFLMLHTVKLKSSTTSGQYAAWSFLAK
;
A
#
# COMPACT_ATOMS: atom_id res chain seq x y z
N TRP A 1 -4.62 -10.99 -8.77
CA TRP A 1 -5.78 -11.56 -8.07
C TRP A 1 -6.42 -10.63 -7.05
N GLN A 2 -5.70 -10.13 -6.04
CA GLN A 2 -6.30 -9.28 -4.99
C GLN A 2 -6.95 -7.99 -5.53
N THR A 3 -6.28 -7.26 -6.43
CA THR A 3 -6.83 -6.06 -7.08
C THR A 3 -8.02 -6.34 -7.99
N LEU A 4 -8.03 -7.50 -8.66
CA LEU A 4 -9.15 -7.95 -9.49
C LEU A 4 -10.38 -8.26 -8.63
N VAL A 5 -10.21 -9.11 -7.61
CA VAL A 5 -11.31 -9.50 -6.70
C VAL A 5 -11.82 -8.27 -5.94
N GLY A 6 -10.92 -7.47 -5.37
CA GLY A 6 -11.28 -6.23 -4.67
C GLY A 6 -11.96 -5.21 -5.59
N GLY A 7 -11.47 -5.06 -6.84
CA GLY A 7 -12.08 -4.19 -7.85
C GLY A 7 -13.47 -4.63 -8.25
N LEU A 8 -13.69 -5.93 -8.48
CA LEU A 8 -15.00 -6.49 -8.79
C LEU A 8 -15.98 -6.31 -7.62
N LEU A 9 -15.56 -6.63 -6.40
CA LEU A 9 -16.40 -6.46 -5.21
C LEU A 9 -16.75 -5.00 -4.96
N LEU A 10 -15.79 -4.09 -5.15
CA LEU A 10 -16.04 -2.65 -5.02
C LEU A 10 -16.98 -2.14 -6.11
N HIS A 11 -16.83 -2.60 -7.35
CA HIS A 11 -17.72 -2.26 -8.45
C HIS A 11 -19.15 -2.76 -8.21
N VAL A 12 -19.31 -4.02 -7.76
CA VAL A 12 -20.63 -4.58 -7.42
C VAL A 12 -21.25 -3.83 -6.25
N SER A 13 -20.48 -3.55 -5.20
CA SER A 13 -20.96 -2.78 -4.04
C SER A 13 -21.45 -1.38 -4.46
N TRP A 14 -20.76 -0.74 -5.41
CA TRP A 14 -21.18 0.53 -5.98
C TRP A 14 -22.50 0.40 -6.76
N LYS A 15 -22.63 -0.61 -7.62
CA LYS A 15 -23.87 -0.86 -8.38
C LYS A 15 -25.06 -1.21 -7.50
N LEU A 16 -24.82 -1.84 -6.35
CA LEU A 16 -25.84 -2.14 -5.34
C LEU A 16 -26.17 -0.95 -4.43
N GLY A 17 -25.46 0.18 -4.57
CA GLY A 17 -25.65 1.37 -3.73
C GLY A 17 -25.14 1.22 -2.29
N TRP A 18 -24.29 0.22 -2.02
CA TRP A 18 -23.69 0.00 -0.70
C TRP A 18 -22.52 0.96 -0.42
N VAL A 19 -21.90 1.47 -1.48
CA VAL A 19 -20.82 2.45 -1.41
C VAL A 19 -21.04 3.55 -2.45
N GLU A 20 -20.68 4.77 -2.09
CA GLU A 20 -20.73 5.93 -2.99
C GLU A 20 -19.38 6.09 -3.69
N ILE A 21 -19.40 6.08 -5.02
CA ILE A 21 -18.23 6.32 -5.88
C ILE A 21 -18.61 7.43 -6.88
N ASN A 22 -17.86 8.53 -6.87
CA ASN A 22 -18.11 9.76 -7.62
C ASN A 22 -16.94 10.05 -8.58
N LEU A 23 -16.96 9.45 -9.77
CA LEU A 23 -15.90 9.60 -10.79
C LEU A 23 -16.23 10.73 -11.78
N CYS A 24 -16.54 11.92 -11.27
CA CYS A 24 -17.20 12.97 -12.05
C CYS A 24 -16.31 13.67 -13.09
N SER A 25 -14.97 13.64 -12.97
CA SER A 25 -14.08 14.33 -13.92
C SER A 25 -12.95 13.46 -14.45
N ARG A 26 -12.80 13.42 -15.78
CA ARG A 26 -11.64 12.79 -16.45
C ARG A 26 -10.32 13.44 -16.05
N SER A 27 -10.33 14.76 -15.78
CA SER A 27 -9.14 15.50 -15.35
C SER A 27 -8.66 15.01 -13.98
N GLU A 28 -9.58 14.72 -13.06
CA GLU A 28 -9.26 14.22 -11.72
C GLU A 28 -8.67 12.81 -11.80
N ILE A 29 -9.26 11.93 -12.61
CA ILE A 29 -8.74 10.58 -12.87
C ILE A 29 -7.32 10.64 -13.45
N LEU A 30 -7.08 11.50 -14.44
CA LEU A 30 -5.76 11.68 -15.04
C LEU A 30 -4.74 12.27 -14.05
N SER A 31 -5.16 13.20 -13.20
CA SER A 31 -4.31 13.76 -12.16
C SER A 31 -3.91 12.72 -11.10
N TRP A 32 -4.73 11.68 -10.92
CA TRP A 32 -4.46 10.56 -10.01
C TRP A 32 -3.59 9.46 -10.65
N LEU A 33 -3.38 9.49 -11.97
CA LEU A 33 -2.62 8.46 -12.68
C LEU A 33 -1.22 8.20 -12.10
N PRO A 34 -0.41 9.21 -11.71
CA PRO A 34 0.89 8.96 -11.08
C PRO A 34 0.78 8.17 -9.76
N ALA A 35 -0.25 8.44 -8.95
CA ALA A 35 -0.52 7.69 -7.73
C ALA A 35 -0.89 6.23 -8.06
N SER A 36 -1.70 6.01 -9.09
CA SER A 36 -2.05 4.66 -9.53
C SER A 36 -0.85 3.89 -10.08
N VAL A 37 0.07 4.53 -10.80
CA VAL A 37 1.34 3.89 -11.23
C VAL A 37 2.18 3.49 -10.01
N LEU A 38 2.32 4.37 -9.02
CA LEU A 38 3.01 4.04 -7.76
C LEU A 38 2.31 2.90 -7.02
N PHE A 39 0.98 2.88 -6.99
CA PHE A 39 0.20 1.80 -6.37
C PHE A 39 0.47 0.45 -7.05
N VAL A 40 0.54 0.41 -8.38
CA VAL A 40 0.90 -0.80 -9.13
C VAL A 40 2.34 -1.22 -8.82
N ALA A 41 3.27 -0.28 -8.77
CA ALA A 41 4.67 -0.54 -8.41
C ALA A 41 4.79 -1.09 -6.97
N ILE A 42 4.00 -0.58 -6.01
CA ILE A 42 3.93 -1.10 -4.63
C ILE A 42 3.54 -2.57 -4.63
N ILE A 43 2.46 -2.93 -5.35
CA ILE A 43 1.97 -4.31 -5.41
C ILE A 43 2.99 -5.21 -6.08
N TYR A 44 3.54 -4.79 -7.22
CA TYR A 44 4.50 -5.58 -7.98
C TYR A 44 5.79 -5.81 -7.18
N ALA A 45 6.43 -4.74 -6.70
CA ALA A 45 7.65 -4.85 -5.90
C ALA A 45 7.40 -5.61 -4.58
N GLY A 46 6.26 -5.39 -3.93
CA GLY A 46 5.86 -6.12 -2.72
C GLY A 46 5.71 -7.61 -2.97
N SER A 47 5.08 -8.01 -4.09
CA SER A 47 4.95 -9.42 -4.45
C SER A 47 6.30 -10.08 -4.75
N ARG A 48 7.21 -9.38 -5.44
CA ARG A 48 8.57 -9.87 -5.73
C ARG A 48 9.42 -9.98 -4.47
N ALA A 49 9.26 -9.06 -3.52
CA ALA A 49 9.92 -9.13 -2.22
C ALA A 49 9.38 -10.30 -1.38
N LEU A 50 8.05 -10.44 -1.24
CA LEU A 50 7.40 -11.52 -0.48
C LEU A 50 7.66 -12.92 -1.06
N SER A 51 7.98 -13.03 -2.35
CA SER A 51 8.38 -14.31 -2.95
C SER A 51 9.77 -14.79 -2.51
N ARG A 52 10.59 -13.91 -1.92
CA ARG A 52 12.00 -14.15 -1.57
C ARG A 52 12.30 -13.95 -0.09
N LEU A 53 11.59 -13.03 0.56
CA LEU A 53 11.81 -12.67 1.96
C LEU A 53 10.72 -13.25 2.86
N PRO A 54 11.08 -13.69 4.09
CA PRO A 54 10.09 -14.01 5.11
C PRO A 54 9.17 -12.81 5.39
N ILE A 55 7.89 -13.08 5.64
CA ILE A 55 6.88 -12.06 5.93
C ILE A 55 7.34 -11.09 7.05
N PRO A 56 7.91 -11.55 8.18
CA PRO A 56 8.38 -10.63 9.23
C PRO A 56 9.44 -9.64 8.73
N VAL A 57 10.41 -10.11 7.93
CA VAL A 57 11.48 -9.28 7.36
C VAL A 57 10.88 -8.23 6.42
N PHE A 58 9.98 -8.66 5.53
CA PHE A 58 9.28 -7.75 4.64
C PHE A 58 8.50 -6.68 5.39
N LEU A 59 7.76 -7.05 6.45
CA LEU A 59 6.96 -6.10 7.25
C LEU A 59 7.84 -5.08 7.98
N THR A 60 9.01 -5.47 8.49
CA THR A 60 9.93 -4.51 9.11
C THR A 60 10.45 -3.49 8.10
N VAL A 61 10.85 -3.92 6.91
CA VAL A 61 11.30 -3.01 5.85
C VAL A 61 10.12 -2.14 5.37
N HIS A 62 8.94 -2.71 5.19
CA HIS A 62 7.72 -1.97 4.83
C HIS A 62 7.41 -0.85 5.83
N ASN A 63 7.48 -1.13 7.13
CA ASN A 63 7.20 -0.15 8.18
C ASN A 63 8.20 1.03 8.18
N ALA A 64 9.43 0.82 7.72
CA ALA A 64 10.42 1.88 7.55
C ALA A 64 10.05 2.89 6.44
N ALA A 65 9.05 2.63 5.59
CA ALA A 65 8.55 3.62 4.62
C ALA A 65 7.97 4.89 5.30
N GLU A 66 7.61 4.80 6.59
CA GLU A 66 7.22 5.98 7.37
C GLU A 66 8.35 7.01 7.50
N VAL A 67 9.61 6.59 7.47
CA VAL A 67 10.78 7.49 7.52
C VAL A 67 10.72 8.52 6.39
N ILE A 68 10.33 8.08 5.18
CA ILE A 68 10.19 8.97 4.02
C ILE A 68 9.09 10.00 4.26
N THR A 69 7.95 9.55 4.78
CA THR A 69 6.80 10.43 5.04
C THR A 69 7.13 11.44 6.14
N CYS A 70 7.77 11.00 7.23
CA CYS A 70 8.20 11.87 8.33
C CYS A 70 9.26 12.88 7.89
N GLY A 71 10.27 12.43 7.15
CA GLY A 71 11.30 13.29 6.60
C GLY A 71 10.69 14.36 5.71
N PHE A 72 9.78 13.97 4.80
CA PHE A 72 9.09 14.90 3.92
C PHE A 72 8.34 15.99 4.71
N GLN A 73 7.56 15.61 5.73
CA GLN A 73 6.82 16.56 6.56
C GLN A 73 7.74 17.54 7.29
N LYS A 74 8.84 17.03 7.86
CA LYS A 74 9.77 17.85 8.64
C LYS A 74 10.59 18.80 7.77
N PHE A 75 11.11 18.31 6.64
CA PHE A 75 12.01 19.08 5.77
C PHE A 75 11.27 20.01 4.80
N VAL A 76 10.11 19.58 4.27
CA VAL A 76 9.38 20.34 3.26
C VAL A 76 8.26 21.17 3.87
N GLN A 77 7.45 20.60 4.77
CA GLN A 77 6.30 21.31 5.35
C GLN A 77 6.66 22.15 6.59
N LYS A 78 7.93 22.11 7.06
CA LYS A 78 8.45 22.86 8.22
C LYS A 78 7.52 22.79 9.45
N GLU A 79 6.91 21.62 9.68
CA GLU A 79 5.95 21.43 10.76
C GLU A 79 6.66 21.55 12.12
N SER A 80 6.13 22.37 13.04
CA SER A 80 6.77 22.67 14.32
C SER A 80 6.87 21.43 15.22
N THR A 81 8.01 21.27 15.90
CA THR A 81 8.31 20.16 16.81
C THR A 81 7.44 20.21 18.07
N ASN A 82 6.21 19.72 17.96
CA ASN A 82 5.36 19.41 19.12
C ASN A 82 5.94 18.20 19.89
N PRO A 83 5.72 18.08 21.21
CA PRO A 83 6.21 16.94 22.01
C PRO A 83 5.70 15.58 21.52
N ARG A 84 4.52 15.52 20.90
CA ARG A 84 3.99 14.32 20.22
C ARG A 84 4.79 13.91 18.97
N SER A 85 5.41 14.86 18.29
CA SER A 85 6.29 14.63 17.13
C SER A 85 7.62 13.97 17.55
N PHE A 86 8.12 14.27 18.74
CA PHE A 86 9.37 13.70 19.25
C PHE A 86 9.30 12.19 19.50
N PHE A 87 8.22 11.70 20.13
CA PHE A 87 8.01 10.26 20.35
C PHE A 87 7.80 9.50 19.04
N PHE A 88 7.09 10.12 18.09
CA PHE A 88 6.88 9.56 16.76
C PHE A 88 8.20 9.45 15.97
N LEU A 89 9.07 10.46 16.05
CA LEU A 89 10.42 10.42 15.48
C LEU A 89 11.28 9.28 16.06
N HIS A 90 11.20 9.04 17.37
CA HIS A 90 11.92 7.93 18.01
C HIS A 90 11.45 6.57 17.49
N SER A 91 10.13 6.33 17.45
CA SER A 91 9.57 5.09 16.91
C SER A 91 10.00 4.85 15.46
N VAL A 92 9.97 5.89 14.62
CA VAL A 92 10.39 5.83 13.22
C VAL A 92 11.89 5.56 13.08
N LEU A 93 12.73 6.10 13.97
CA LEU A 93 14.16 5.81 14.00
C LEU A 93 14.42 4.36 14.42
N PHE A 94 13.70 3.83 15.42
CA PHE A 94 13.79 2.42 15.80
C PHE A 94 13.42 1.50 14.63
N LEU A 95 12.36 1.82 13.88
CA LEU A 95 11.97 1.06 12.67
C LEU A 95 13.05 1.12 11.59
N LEU A 96 13.71 2.28 11.40
CA LEU A 96 14.82 2.41 10.46
C LEU A 96 16.01 1.55 10.88
N VAL A 97 16.40 1.61 12.15
CA VAL A 97 17.50 0.80 12.69
C VAL A 97 17.18 -0.68 12.53
N ALA A 98 15.96 -1.11 12.88
CA ALA A 98 15.54 -2.50 12.69
C ALA A 98 15.63 -2.94 11.21
N ALA A 99 15.15 -2.10 10.28
CA ALA A 99 15.22 -2.39 8.85
C ALA A 99 16.65 -2.45 8.29
N VAL A 100 17.60 -1.70 8.87
CA VAL A 100 19.02 -1.73 8.48
C VAL A 100 19.78 -2.90 9.12
N CYS A 101 19.49 -3.21 10.39
CA CYS A 101 20.14 -4.32 11.10
C CYS A 101 19.69 -5.69 10.59
N LEU A 102 18.44 -5.83 10.13
CA LEU A 102 17.90 -7.09 9.62
C LEU A 102 18.77 -7.73 8.52
N PRO A 103 19.10 -7.05 7.40
CA PRO A 103 20.02 -7.55 6.39
C PRO A 103 21.37 -8.06 6.94
N LEU A 104 21.89 -7.40 7.98
CA LEU A 104 23.19 -7.71 8.57
C LEU A 104 23.16 -8.94 9.48
N CYS A 105 21.97 -9.26 10.02
CA CYS A 105 21.75 -10.40 10.89
C CYS A 105 21.04 -11.58 10.18
N ASP A 106 20.63 -11.40 8.92
CA ASP A 106 19.91 -12.42 8.17
C ASP A 106 20.86 -13.50 7.63
N THR A 107 20.79 -14.68 8.25
CA THR A 107 21.53 -15.87 7.81
C THR A 107 21.13 -16.37 6.42
N GLN A 108 19.96 -15.96 5.90
CA GLN A 108 19.42 -16.32 4.58
C GLN A 108 19.28 -15.09 3.68
N PHE A 109 20.26 -14.17 3.75
CA PHE A 109 20.25 -12.93 3.00
C PHE A 109 20.06 -13.14 1.49
N ASP A 110 18.92 -12.69 0.96
CA ASP A 110 18.64 -12.65 -0.49
C ASP A 110 18.77 -11.20 -1.02
N PRO A 111 19.86 -10.86 -1.73
CA PRO A 111 20.08 -9.50 -2.22
C PRO A 111 18.98 -9.02 -3.19
N ASN A 112 18.40 -9.93 -3.99
CA ASN A 112 17.29 -9.58 -4.88
C ASN A 112 16.02 -9.32 -4.07
N GLY A 113 15.75 -10.15 -3.05
CA GLY A 113 14.63 -9.96 -2.12
C GLY A 113 14.68 -8.59 -1.45
N TYR A 114 15.83 -8.23 -0.88
CA TYR A 114 16.06 -6.94 -0.24
C TYR A 114 16.01 -5.76 -1.22
N LEU A 115 16.50 -5.91 -2.45
CA LEU A 115 16.37 -4.89 -3.49
C LEU A 115 14.89 -4.62 -3.82
N TRP A 116 14.08 -5.67 -4.02
CA TRP A 116 12.64 -5.51 -4.24
C TRP A 116 11.92 -4.90 -3.04
N ALA A 117 12.33 -5.25 -1.81
CA ALA A 117 11.79 -4.65 -0.60
C ALA A 117 12.14 -3.15 -0.48
N LEU A 118 13.35 -2.75 -0.88
CA LEU A 118 13.76 -1.34 -0.95
C LEU A 118 12.96 -0.57 -2.00
N ILE A 119 12.77 -1.12 -3.20
CA ILE A 119 11.93 -0.52 -4.24
C ILE A 119 10.49 -0.36 -3.71
N HIS A 120 9.94 -1.39 -3.07
CA HIS A 120 8.62 -1.35 -2.44
C HIS A 120 8.55 -0.23 -1.38
N LEU A 121 9.52 -0.14 -0.48
CA LEU A 121 9.61 0.91 0.55
C LEU A 121 9.57 2.30 -0.07
N ILE A 122 10.39 2.55 -1.11
CA ILE A 122 10.45 3.84 -1.82
C ILE A 122 9.09 4.15 -2.46
N CYS A 123 8.47 3.18 -3.14
CA CYS A 123 7.16 3.37 -3.75
C CYS A 123 6.05 3.65 -2.72
N VAL A 124 6.04 2.96 -1.58
CA VAL A 124 5.10 3.21 -0.47
C VAL A 124 5.29 4.62 0.08
N GLY A 125 6.53 5.03 0.33
CA GLY A 125 6.84 6.37 0.81
C GLY A 125 6.42 7.45 -0.21
N ALA A 126 6.78 7.27 -1.47
CA ALA A 126 6.40 8.18 -2.55
C ALA A 126 4.89 8.28 -2.73
N TYR A 127 4.16 7.16 -2.66
CA TYR A 127 2.70 7.16 -2.73
C TYR A 127 2.07 7.94 -1.58
N LYS A 128 2.55 7.76 -0.34
CA LYS A 128 2.08 8.53 0.83
C LYS A 128 2.38 10.02 0.71
N VAL A 129 3.57 10.38 0.24
CA VAL A 129 3.96 11.78 0.01
C VAL A 129 3.11 12.40 -1.10
N PHE A 130 2.93 11.70 -2.22
CA PHE A 130 2.07 12.14 -3.32
C PHE A 130 0.62 12.32 -2.85
N HIS A 131 0.09 11.36 -2.11
CA HIS A 131 -1.24 11.43 -1.51
C HIS A 131 -1.40 12.67 -0.61
N LYS A 132 -0.37 13.02 0.17
CA LYS A 132 -0.38 14.22 1.05
C LYS A 132 -0.25 15.52 0.27
N LEU A 133 0.60 15.57 -0.75
CA LEU A 133 0.87 16.76 -1.55
C LEU A 133 -0.25 17.11 -2.52
N TRP A 134 -0.76 16.08 -3.19
CA TRP A 134 -1.67 16.17 -4.30
C TRP A 134 -2.97 15.46 -3.96
N LYS A 135 -3.49 15.68 -2.75
CA LYS A 135 -4.83 15.21 -2.39
C LYS A 135 -5.85 16.01 -3.21
N PRO A 136 -6.50 15.44 -4.23
CA PRO A 136 -7.53 16.14 -4.97
C PRO A 136 -8.69 16.33 -3.98
N SER A 137 -9.14 17.57 -3.78
CA SER A 137 -10.19 17.89 -2.82
C SER A 137 -11.52 17.17 -3.12
N SER A 138 -11.68 16.68 -4.34
CA SER A 138 -12.88 16.04 -4.87
C SER A 138 -12.89 14.50 -4.83
N LEU A 139 -11.73 13.83 -4.77
CA LEU A 139 -11.69 12.36 -4.81
C LEU A 139 -11.72 11.78 -3.39
N SER A 140 -12.77 11.02 -3.09
CA SER A 140 -12.88 10.27 -1.84
C SER A 140 -11.85 9.14 -1.78
N ASP A 141 -11.60 8.60 -0.59
CA ASP A 141 -10.70 7.46 -0.42
C ASP A 141 -11.19 6.22 -1.22
N LEU A 142 -12.52 6.06 -1.37
CA LEU A 142 -13.11 4.99 -2.19
C LEU A 142 -12.91 5.22 -3.69
N ASP A 143 -13.04 6.47 -4.15
CA ASP A 143 -12.79 6.83 -5.56
C ASP A 143 -11.34 6.54 -5.94
N GLN A 144 -10.40 6.98 -5.09
CA GLN A 144 -8.97 6.74 -5.28
C GLN A 144 -8.66 5.24 -5.33
N GLN A 145 -9.25 4.46 -4.42
CA GLN A 145 -9.04 3.01 -4.37
C GLN A 145 -9.64 2.30 -5.59
N TYR A 146 -10.80 2.74 -6.05
CA TYR A 146 -11.43 2.23 -7.27
C TYR A 146 -10.58 2.51 -8.50
N ILE A 147 -10.11 3.75 -8.67
CA ILE A 147 -9.20 4.15 -9.76
C ILE A 147 -7.93 3.29 -9.71
N ASN A 148 -7.33 3.13 -8.53
CA ASN A 148 -6.16 2.29 -8.33
C ASN A 148 -6.39 0.82 -8.74
N TYR A 149 -7.54 0.23 -8.41
CA TYR A 149 -7.87 -1.13 -8.85
C TYR A 149 -8.04 -1.24 -10.35
N VAL A 150 -8.75 -0.30 -10.98
CA VAL A 150 -8.93 -0.27 -12.44
C VAL A 150 -7.57 -0.15 -13.14
N PHE A 151 -6.76 0.83 -12.78
CA PHE A 151 -5.42 0.98 -13.37
C PHE A 151 -4.50 -0.19 -13.06
N SER A 152 -4.63 -0.82 -11.89
CA SER A 152 -3.88 -2.04 -11.60
C SER A 152 -4.21 -3.15 -12.57
N ILE A 153 -5.49 -3.39 -12.85
CA ILE A 153 -5.89 -4.41 -13.81
C ILE A 153 -5.39 -4.07 -15.22
N LEU A 154 -5.39 -2.79 -15.59
CA LEU A 154 -4.94 -2.32 -16.91
C LEU A 154 -3.41 -2.34 -17.08
N LEU A 155 -2.64 -2.05 -16.03
CA LEU A 155 -1.17 -1.95 -16.07
C LEU A 155 -0.47 -3.26 -15.68
N CYS A 156 -1.16 -4.18 -14.99
CA CYS A 156 -0.63 -5.50 -14.63
C CYS A 156 -0.16 -6.37 -15.82
N PRO A 157 -0.78 -6.32 -17.03
CA PRO A 157 -0.29 -7.06 -18.20
C PRO A 157 1.12 -6.67 -18.64
N SER A 158 1.57 -5.45 -18.30
CA SER A 158 2.93 -4.97 -18.57
C SER A 158 3.99 -5.63 -17.68
N GLY A 159 3.57 -6.44 -16.70
CA GLY A 159 4.45 -7.22 -15.85
C GLY A 159 4.80 -8.59 -16.44
N ASP A 160 5.27 -9.48 -15.57
CA ASP A 160 5.77 -10.82 -15.91
C ASP A 160 4.63 -11.84 -16.17
N LEU A 161 3.67 -11.48 -17.03
CA LEU A 161 2.47 -12.27 -17.32
C LEU A 161 2.83 -13.65 -17.89
N PHE A 162 3.88 -13.73 -18.69
CA PHE A 162 4.36 -14.97 -19.28
C PHE A 162 4.94 -15.92 -18.22
N SER A 163 5.77 -15.42 -17.29
CA SER A 163 6.27 -16.25 -16.19
C SER A 163 5.18 -16.69 -15.20
N ALA A 164 4.05 -15.97 -15.14
CA ALA A 164 2.90 -16.38 -14.33
C ALA A 164 2.18 -17.60 -14.92
N LEU A 165 2.19 -17.78 -16.25
CA LEU A 165 1.61 -18.96 -16.91
C LEU A 165 2.39 -20.24 -16.62
N ASP A 166 3.69 -20.11 -16.37
CA ASP A 166 4.59 -21.22 -16.03
C ASP A 166 4.50 -21.63 -14.54
N PHE A 167 3.65 -20.97 -13.74
CA PHE A 167 3.55 -21.26 -12.32
C PHE A 167 2.93 -22.66 -12.09
N PRO A 168 3.63 -23.59 -11.41
CA PRO A 168 3.25 -25.00 -11.36
C PRO A 168 1.91 -25.25 -10.65
N PHE A 169 1.50 -24.34 -9.76
CA PHE A 169 0.23 -24.46 -9.04
C PHE A 169 -0.92 -23.69 -9.68
N LEU A 170 -0.70 -23.03 -10.84
CA LEU A 170 -1.70 -22.17 -11.47
C LEU A 170 -3.03 -22.90 -11.71
N TYR A 171 -2.98 -24.16 -12.11
CA TYR A 171 -4.17 -24.97 -12.44
C TYR A 171 -4.86 -25.61 -11.23
N PHE A 172 -4.33 -25.43 -10.01
CA PHE A 172 -4.93 -26.03 -8.82
C PHE A 172 -6.06 -25.17 -8.29
N TYR A 173 -7.24 -25.77 -8.09
CA TYR A 173 -8.40 -25.07 -7.51
C TYR A 173 -8.10 -24.47 -6.12
N ARG A 174 -7.22 -25.11 -5.33
CA ARG A 174 -6.78 -24.61 -4.03
C ARG A 174 -6.02 -23.29 -4.16
N PHE A 175 -5.18 -23.16 -5.18
CA PHE A 175 -4.44 -21.93 -5.44
C PHE A 175 -5.40 -20.78 -5.77
N HIS A 176 -6.35 -20.99 -6.68
CA HIS A 176 -7.38 -20.00 -6.99
C HIS A 176 -8.28 -19.68 -5.78
N GLY A 177 -8.64 -20.69 -4.98
CA GLY A 177 -9.39 -20.52 -3.74
C GLY A 177 -8.66 -19.63 -2.74
N SER A 178 -7.36 -19.86 -2.52
CA SER A 178 -6.52 -19.01 -1.66
C SER A 178 -6.37 -17.59 -2.22
N CYS A 179 -6.18 -17.44 -3.53
CA CYS A 179 -6.14 -16.12 -4.17
C CYS A 179 -7.46 -15.36 -3.97
N CYS A 180 -8.61 -16.02 -4.14
CA CYS A 180 -9.94 -15.45 -3.93
C CYS A 180 -10.14 -15.06 -2.46
N ALA A 181 -9.83 -15.96 -1.52
CA ALA A 181 -9.92 -15.70 -0.09
C ALA A 181 -9.05 -14.49 0.33
N SER A 182 -7.81 -14.41 -0.19
CA SER A 182 -6.95 -13.26 0.08
C SER A 182 -7.51 -11.95 -0.50
N GLY A 183 -8.17 -12.00 -1.66
CA GLY A 183 -8.85 -10.85 -2.25
C GLY A 183 -10.06 -10.38 -1.45
N LEU A 184 -10.87 -11.33 -0.94
CA LEU A 184 -11.99 -11.04 -0.05
C LEU A 184 -11.52 -10.39 1.26
N LEU A 185 -10.51 -10.97 1.91
CA LEU A 185 -9.92 -10.40 3.13
C LEU A 185 -9.35 -9.00 2.87
N GLY A 186 -8.65 -8.81 1.75
CA GLY A 186 -8.14 -7.51 1.33
C GLY A 186 -9.24 -6.46 1.13
N PHE A 187 -10.38 -6.86 0.53
CA PHE A 187 -11.54 -5.98 0.35
C PHE A 187 -12.18 -5.57 1.69
N PHE A 188 -12.41 -6.52 2.60
CA PHE A 188 -12.96 -6.20 3.92
C PHE A 188 -12.02 -5.32 4.74
N LEU A 189 -10.71 -5.61 4.70
CA LEU A 189 -9.70 -4.76 5.34
C LEU A 189 -9.76 -3.34 4.80
N MET A 190 -9.82 -3.17 3.47
CA MET A 190 -9.92 -1.87 2.82
C MET A 190 -11.17 -1.09 3.27
N LEU A 191 -12.36 -1.70 3.25
CA LEU A 191 -13.58 -1.04 3.71
C LEU A 191 -13.50 -0.64 5.19
N HIS A 192 -12.94 -1.51 6.03
CA HIS A 192 -12.76 -1.23 7.45
C HIS A 192 -11.77 -0.08 7.67
N THR A 193 -10.66 -0.03 6.91
CA THR A 193 -9.69 1.07 6.98
C THR A 193 -10.32 2.40 6.58
N VAL A 194 -11.11 2.43 5.49
CA VAL A 194 -11.82 3.65 5.07
C VAL A 194 -12.80 4.10 6.16
N LYS A 195 -13.60 3.16 6.69
CA LYS A 195 -14.56 3.45 7.76
C LYS A 195 -13.89 3.96 9.02
N LEU A 196 -12.78 3.33 9.44
CA LEU A 196 -12.00 3.73 10.60
C LEU A 196 -11.47 5.16 10.41
N LYS A 197 -10.97 5.49 9.21
CA LYS A 197 -10.46 6.83 8.88
C LYS A 197 -11.56 7.89 8.86
N SER A 198 -12.79 7.54 8.45
CA SER A 198 -13.93 8.47 8.45
C SER A 198 -14.58 8.66 9.82
N SER A 199 -14.62 7.63 10.67
CA SER A 199 -15.35 7.64 11.95
C SER A 199 -14.51 8.09 13.14
N THR A 200 -13.18 8.13 13.00
CA THR A 200 -12.26 8.42 14.11
C THR A 200 -11.74 9.85 14.01
N THR A 201 -11.71 10.59 15.12
CA THR A 201 -11.02 11.89 15.14
C THR A 201 -9.56 11.72 14.75
N SER A 202 -8.98 12.70 14.03
CA SER A 202 -7.59 12.62 13.54
C SER A 202 -6.59 12.22 14.64
N GLY A 203 -6.80 12.69 15.89
CA GLY A 203 -5.97 12.35 17.05
C GLY A 203 -6.10 10.90 17.55
N GLN A 204 -7.30 10.31 17.49
CA GLN A 204 -7.55 8.91 17.85
C GLN A 204 -7.03 7.96 16.77
N TYR A 205 -7.20 8.30 15.49
CA TYR A 205 -6.67 7.49 14.37
C TYR A 205 -5.12 7.48 14.41
N ALA A 206 -4.51 8.63 14.69
CA ALA A 206 -3.07 8.72 14.90
C ALA A 206 -2.59 7.92 16.12
N ALA A 207 -3.39 7.83 17.20
CA ALA A 207 -3.06 7.02 18.36
C ALA A 207 -3.14 5.51 18.07
N TRP A 208 -4.18 5.05 17.37
CA TRP A 208 -4.30 3.66 16.92
C TRP A 208 -3.18 3.29 15.94
N SER A 209 -2.85 4.16 15.00
CA SER A 209 -1.73 3.94 14.08
C SER A 209 -0.37 3.93 14.78
N PHE A 210 -0.23 4.61 15.93
CA PHE A 210 0.98 4.57 16.74
C PHE A 210 1.07 3.27 17.53
N LEU A 211 -0.02 2.84 18.19
CA LEU A 211 -0.05 1.59 18.97
C LEU A 211 0.16 0.34 18.10
N ALA A 212 -0.22 0.38 16.83
CA ALA A 212 -0.06 -0.72 15.91
C ALA A 212 1.38 -0.88 15.37
N LYS A 213 2.30 0.03 15.70
CA LYS A 213 3.68 0.08 15.17
C LYS A 213 4.69 0.00 16.30
#